data_AF-A0A7V9IH46-F1
#
_entry.id   AF-A0A7V9IH46-F1
#
_cell.length_a   1.000
_cell.length_b   1.000
_cell.length_c   1.000
_cell.angle_alpha   90.00
_cell.angle_beta   90.00
_cell.angle_gamma   90.00
#
_symmetry.space_group_name_H-M   'P 1'
#
loop_
_entity.id
_entity.type
_entity.pdbx_description
1 polymer ?
#
loop_
_entity_poly.entity_id
_entity_poly.type
_entity_poly.pdbx_seq_one_letter_code
_entity_poly.pdbx_strand_id
1 'polypeptide(L)'
;PARAGRKLVLTGDTAPWDRVAIAAAGADLLVHEATFCENEAERARETEHSTAAEAARVAVDAGVKLLVLTHLSSRYTGGDVEREARTVFADTVVPRDFDVIELPFPERGTPELVKSGARLRRAEVPSGS
;
A
#
# COMPACT_ATOMS: atom_id res chain seq x y z
N PRO A 1 0.00 8.26 30.50
CA PRO A 1 -0.61 7.15 29.73
C PRO A 1 0.34 6.64 28.65
N ALA A 2 0.32 5.35 28.33
CA ALA A 2 1.09 4.79 27.21
C ALA A 2 0.44 5.24 25.89
N ARG A 3 1.20 5.96 25.06
CA ARG A 3 0.75 6.44 23.75
C ARG A 3 0.76 5.29 22.75
N ALA A 4 -0.32 5.14 21.97
CA ALA A 4 -0.37 4.13 20.92
C ALA A 4 0.74 4.41 19.86
N GLY A 5 1.54 3.39 19.56
CA GLY A 5 2.57 3.44 18.52
C GLY A 5 1.97 3.39 17.11
N ARG A 6 2.81 3.63 16.10
CA ARG A 6 2.46 3.44 14.69
C ARG A 6 2.66 1.98 14.31
N LYS A 7 1.72 1.38 13.60
CA LYS A 7 1.84 0.02 13.06
C LYS A 7 1.83 0.07 11.54
N LEU A 8 2.93 -0.38 10.93
CA LEU A 8 3.09 -0.53 9.49
C LEU A 8 3.41 -1.98 9.18
N VAL A 9 2.82 -2.51 8.11
CA VAL A 9 3.13 -3.82 7.57
C VAL A 9 3.53 -3.66 6.11
N LEU A 10 4.64 -4.30 5.73
CA LEU A 10 5.13 -4.39 4.36
C LEU A 10 5.15 -5.87 3.99
N THR A 11 4.45 -6.24 2.93
CA THR A 11 4.61 -7.57 2.34
C THR A 11 5.80 -7.56 1.38
N GLY A 12 6.42 -8.72 1.22
CA GLY A 12 7.19 -9.00 0.00
C GLY A 12 6.26 -9.45 -1.13
N ASP A 13 6.86 -9.97 -2.19
CA ASP A 13 6.12 -10.67 -3.24
C ASP A 13 5.47 -11.92 -2.64
N THR A 14 4.16 -12.06 -2.82
CA THR A 14 3.38 -13.11 -2.20
C THR A 14 2.07 -13.31 -2.95
N ALA A 15 1.67 -14.57 -3.08
CA ALA A 15 0.28 -14.93 -3.31
C ALA A 15 -0.59 -14.44 -2.14
N PRO A 16 -1.90 -14.20 -2.36
CA PRO A 16 -2.81 -13.84 -1.28
C PRO A 16 -2.80 -14.94 -0.21
N TRP A 17 -2.39 -14.57 0.99
CA TRP A 17 -2.22 -15.51 2.09
C TRP A 17 -2.87 -14.97 3.36
N ASP A 18 -3.76 -15.77 3.96
CA ASP A 18 -4.53 -15.38 5.16
C ASP A 18 -3.65 -14.88 6.32
N ARG A 19 -2.39 -15.33 6.37
CA ARG A 19 -1.42 -14.89 7.37
C ARG A 19 -1.05 -13.42 7.26
N VAL A 20 -1.12 -12.83 6.06
CA VAL A 20 -0.90 -11.40 5.87
C VAL A 20 -1.98 -10.60 6.58
N ALA A 21 -3.25 -10.99 6.47
CA ALA A 21 -4.35 -10.33 7.16
C ALA A 21 -4.16 -10.38 8.70
N ILE A 22 -3.75 -11.53 9.23
CA ILE A 22 -3.45 -11.69 10.67
C ILE A 22 -2.30 -10.78 11.10
N ALA A 23 -1.20 -10.72 10.35
CA ALA A 23 -0.07 -9.85 10.65
C ALA A 23 -0.46 -8.36 10.58
N ALA A 24 -1.26 -7.99 9.58
CA ALA A 24 -1.72 -6.64 9.30
C ALA A 24 -2.88 -6.19 10.19
N ALA A 25 -3.47 -7.06 11.02
CA ALA A 25 -4.64 -6.75 11.83
C ALA A 25 -4.50 -5.42 12.61
N GLY A 26 -5.34 -4.43 12.29
CA GLY A 26 -5.35 -3.09 12.89
C GLY A 26 -4.12 -2.23 12.59
N ALA A 27 -3.38 -2.50 11.52
CA ALA A 27 -2.27 -1.65 11.09
C ALA A 27 -2.76 -0.28 10.59
N ASP A 28 -1.95 0.75 10.84
CA ASP A 28 -2.20 2.05 10.25
C ASP A 28 -1.94 2.03 8.74
N LEU A 29 -0.93 1.27 8.28
CA LEU A 29 -0.56 1.14 6.88
C LEU A 29 -0.26 -0.31 6.51
N LEU A 30 -0.82 -0.77 5.39
CA LEU A 30 -0.40 -1.99 4.71
C LEU A 30 0.18 -1.63 3.34
N VAL A 31 1.43 -2.02 3.10
CA VAL A 31 2.05 -2.00 1.77
C VAL A 31 2.00 -3.42 1.22
N HIS A 32 1.30 -3.63 0.12
CA HIS A 32 1.08 -4.93 -0.50
C HIS A 32 1.46 -4.91 -1.98
N GLU A 33 1.97 -6.03 -2.50
CA GLU A 33 2.15 -6.18 -3.94
C GLU A 33 0.80 -6.35 -4.66
N ALA A 34 0.69 -5.85 -5.88
CA ALA A 34 -0.46 -6.06 -6.76
C ALA A 34 0.02 -6.17 -8.20
N THR A 35 0.78 -7.24 -8.49
CA THR A 35 1.41 -7.43 -9.80
C THR A 35 0.37 -7.45 -10.92
N PHE A 36 -0.84 -7.97 -10.66
CA PHE A 36 -1.90 -8.14 -11.66
C PHE A 36 -3.22 -7.46 -11.27
N CYS A 37 -4.07 -7.21 -12.27
CA CYS A 37 -5.49 -6.93 -12.08
C CYS A 37 -6.28 -8.25 -12.12
N GLU A 38 -7.54 -8.22 -11.68
CA GLU A 38 -8.44 -9.38 -11.60
C GLU A 38 -8.60 -10.12 -12.94
N ASN A 39 -8.48 -9.41 -14.06
CA ASN A 39 -8.54 -10.01 -15.39
C ASN A 39 -7.39 -10.98 -15.71
N GLU A 40 -6.31 -10.97 -14.92
CA GLU A 40 -5.19 -11.92 -15.00
C GLU A 40 -5.07 -12.77 -13.70
N ALA A 41 -6.15 -12.97 -12.93
CA ALA A 41 -6.11 -13.70 -11.66
C ALA A 41 -5.55 -15.13 -11.76
N GLU A 42 -5.80 -15.84 -12.87
CA GLU A 42 -5.22 -17.17 -13.10
C GLU A 42 -3.69 -17.10 -13.19
N ARG A 43 -3.17 -16.12 -13.93
CA ARG A 43 -1.74 -15.88 -14.05
C ARG A 43 -1.11 -15.43 -12.74
N ALA A 44 -1.81 -14.62 -11.95
CA ALA A 44 -1.35 -14.23 -10.62
C ALA A 44 -1.09 -15.47 -9.76
N ARG A 45 -2.01 -16.44 -9.76
CA ARG A 45 -1.83 -17.72 -9.04
C ARG A 45 -0.68 -18.56 -9.59
N GLU A 46 -0.57 -18.67 -10.92
CA GLU A 46 0.52 -19.43 -11.55
C GLU A 46 1.92 -18.87 -11.25
N THR A 47 1.99 -17.56 -11.03
CA THR A 47 3.25 -16.84 -10.76
C THR A 47 3.43 -16.47 -9.29
N GLU A 48 2.56 -16.97 -8.41
CA GLU A 48 2.58 -16.74 -6.96
C GLU A 48 2.55 -15.25 -6.57
N HIS A 49 1.80 -14.45 -7.33
CA HIS A 49 1.55 -13.03 -7.10
C HIS A 49 0.09 -12.75 -6.70
N SER A 50 -0.17 -11.52 -6.26
CA SER A 50 -1.51 -11.06 -5.87
C SER A 50 -2.16 -10.17 -6.93
N THR A 51 -3.48 -10.23 -7.04
CA THR A 51 -4.26 -9.21 -7.76
C THR A 51 -4.50 -7.97 -6.89
N ALA A 52 -4.82 -6.83 -7.53
CA ALA A 52 -5.22 -5.62 -6.84
C ALA A 52 -6.47 -5.82 -5.96
N ALA A 53 -7.45 -6.58 -6.44
CA ALA A 53 -8.66 -6.93 -5.70
C ALA A 53 -8.36 -7.84 -4.49
N GLU A 54 -7.45 -8.81 -4.63
CA GLU A 54 -7.00 -9.68 -3.54
C GLU A 54 -6.27 -8.91 -2.45
N ALA A 55 -5.32 -8.04 -2.82
CA ALA A 55 -4.63 -7.16 -1.87
C ALA A 55 -5.61 -6.23 -1.14
N ALA A 56 -6.62 -5.70 -1.85
CA ALA A 56 -7.69 -4.91 -1.26
C ALA A 56 -8.56 -5.70 -0.28
N ARG A 57 -8.84 -6.98 -0.56
CA ARG A 57 -9.56 -7.87 0.36
C ARG A 57 -8.77 -8.08 1.65
N VAL A 58 -7.46 -8.34 1.55
CA VAL A 58 -6.57 -8.48 2.71
C VAL A 58 -6.60 -7.23 3.59
N ALA A 59 -6.63 -6.02 2.99
CA ALA A 59 -6.75 -4.77 3.72
C ALA A 59 -8.08 -4.64 4.48
N VAL A 60 -9.21 -5.02 3.84
CA VAL A 60 -10.52 -5.05 4.49
C VAL A 60 -10.51 -6.01 5.69
N ASP A 61 -10.03 -7.23 5.49
CA ASP A 61 -10.04 -8.27 6.52
C ASP A 61 -9.11 -7.94 7.68
N ALA A 62 -7.99 -7.27 7.40
CA ALA A 62 -7.06 -6.77 8.41
C ALA A 62 -7.55 -5.50 9.12
N GLY A 63 -8.55 -4.79 8.60
CA GLY A 63 -9.04 -3.53 9.16
C GLY A 63 -7.96 -2.45 9.22
N VAL A 64 -7.16 -2.32 8.15
CA VAL A 64 -6.10 -1.28 8.07
C VAL A 64 -6.68 0.08 7.72
N LYS A 65 -5.94 1.16 8.00
CA LYS A 65 -6.40 2.53 7.67
C LYS A 65 -6.08 2.96 6.25
N LEU A 66 -4.96 2.49 5.69
CA LEU A 66 -4.55 2.79 4.31
C LEU A 66 -3.87 1.57 3.69
N LEU A 67 -4.25 1.28 2.44
CA LEU A 67 -3.58 0.31 1.58
C LEU A 67 -2.70 1.04 0.55
N VAL A 68 -1.46 0.60 0.45
CA VAL A 68 -0.50 1.04 -0.56
C VAL A 68 -0.19 -0.15 -1.46
N LEU A 69 -0.44 0.00 -2.75
CA LEU A 69 -0.11 -1.01 -3.74
C LEU A 69 1.21 -0.70 -4.42
N THR A 70 2.08 -1.70 -4.53
CA THR A 70 3.39 -1.62 -5.16
C THR A 70 3.64 -2.85 -6.06
N HIS A 71 4.81 -2.90 -6.69
CA HIS A 71 5.25 -4.03 -7.52
C HIS A 71 4.24 -4.37 -8.64
N LEU A 72 3.93 -3.36 -9.45
CA LEU A 72 2.93 -3.49 -10.52
C LEU A 72 3.56 -4.02 -11.82
N SER A 73 2.82 -4.86 -12.56
CA SER A 73 3.23 -5.20 -13.92
C SER A 73 3.22 -3.95 -14.82
N SER A 74 4.21 -3.82 -15.69
CA SER A 74 4.31 -2.72 -16.68
C SER A 74 3.16 -2.66 -17.68
N ARG A 75 2.28 -3.67 -17.67
CA ARG A 75 1.05 -3.75 -18.46
C ARG A 75 -0.04 -2.80 -17.98
N TYR A 76 -0.04 -2.44 -16.70
CA TYR A 76 -1.07 -1.64 -16.08
C TYR A 76 -0.53 -0.26 -15.71
N THR A 77 -1.36 0.76 -15.87
CA THR A 77 -1.06 2.05 -15.24
C THR A 77 -1.41 1.95 -13.76
N GLY A 78 -0.69 2.70 -12.92
CA GLY A 78 -1.02 2.76 -11.49
C GLY A 78 -2.48 3.19 -11.23
N GLY A 79 -3.04 4.03 -12.10
CA GLY A 79 -4.44 4.44 -12.00
C GLY A 79 -5.44 3.32 -12.27
N ASP A 80 -5.10 2.34 -13.11
CA ASP A 80 -5.98 1.20 -13.38
C ASP A 80 -6.04 0.25 -12.19
N VAL A 81 -4.86 -0.08 -11.63
CA VAL A 81 -4.72 -0.89 -10.41
C VAL A 81 -5.42 -0.21 -9.23
N GLU A 82 -5.21 1.10 -9.04
CA GLU A 82 -5.84 1.88 -7.97
C GLU A 82 -7.36 1.84 -8.09
N ARG A 83 -7.89 2.04 -9.30
CA ARG A 83 -9.34 2.07 -9.55
C ARG A 83 -9.99 0.72 -9.21
N GLU A 84 -9.35 -0.38 -9.60
CA GLU A 84 -9.83 -1.72 -9.31
C GLU A 84 -9.83 -1.98 -7.80
N ALA A 85 -8.71 -1.76 -7.12
CA ALA A 85 -8.60 -1.98 -5.69
C ALA A 85 -9.60 -1.12 -4.89
N ARG A 86 -9.83 0.13 -5.31
CA ARG A 86 -10.81 1.03 -4.70
C ARG A 86 -12.26 0.55 -4.80
N THR A 87 -12.58 -0.38 -5.70
CA THR A 87 -13.92 -1.03 -5.72
C THR A 87 -14.13 -1.95 -4.52
N VAL A 88 -13.05 -2.45 -3.91
CA VAL A 88 -13.07 -3.33 -2.74
C VAL A 88 -12.69 -2.57 -1.46
N PHE A 89 -11.67 -1.72 -1.51
CA PHE A 89 -11.18 -0.93 -0.38
C PHE A 89 -10.88 0.51 -0.78
N ALA A 90 -11.75 1.45 -0.39
CA ALA A 90 -11.71 2.84 -0.86
C ALA A 90 -10.43 3.60 -0.48
N ASP A 91 -9.85 3.30 0.68
CA ASP A 91 -8.62 3.90 1.21
C ASP A 91 -7.38 3.21 0.63
N THR A 92 -7.27 3.24 -0.70
CA THR A 92 -6.16 2.64 -1.45
C THR A 92 -5.44 3.71 -2.27
N VAL A 93 -4.11 3.63 -2.30
CA VAL A 93 -3.26 4.47 -3.16
C VAL A 93 -2.20 3.65 -3.88
N VAL A 94 -1.80 4.13 -5.05
CA VAL A 94 -0.64 3.61 -5.80
C VAL A 94 0.42 4.71 -5.88
N PRO A 95 1.43 4.70 -4.99
CA PRO A 95 2.53 5.66 -5.04
C PRO A 95 3.36 5.46 -6.31
N ARG A 96 3.92 6.55 -6.82
CA ARG A 96 4.95 6.52 -7.85
C ARG A 96 6.33 6.67 -7.21
N ASP A 97 7.35 6.41 -7.99
CA ASP A 97 8.73 6.68 -7.60
C ASP A 97 8.86 8.09 -7.02
N PHE A 98 9.48 8.17 -5.84
CA PHE A 98 9.72 9.40 -5.06
C PHE A 98 8.49 10.04 -4.39
N ASP A 99 7.31 9.43 -4.45
CA ASP A 99 6.21 9.76 -3.56
C ASP A 99 6.55 9.32 -2.11
N VAL A 100 5.91 9.94 -1.12
CA VAL A 100 6.12 9.66 0.32
C VAL A 100 4.78 9.35 0.97
N ILE A 101 4.74 8.34 1.84
CA ILE A 101 3.61 8.14 2.75
C ILE A 101 3.95 8.77 4.10
N GLU A 102 3.16 9.75 4.51
CA GLU A 102 3.25 10.28 5.86
C GLU A 102 2.43 9.42 6.81
N LEU A 103 3.08 8.95 7.88
CA LEU A 103 2.47 8.14 8.92
C LEU A 103 2.49 8.89 10.25
N PRO A 104 1.46 9.71 10.55
CA PRO A 104 1.36 10.39 11.83
C PRO A 104 1.11 9.39 12.96
N PHE A 105 1.25 9.83 14.21
CA PHE A 105 0.77 9.04 15.33
C PHE A 105 -0.76 8.89 15.25
N PRO A 106 -1.35 7.76 15.69
CA PRO A 106 -2.78 7.50 15.53
C PRO A 106 -3.72 8.59 16.06
N GLU A 107 -3.30 9.31 17.10
CA GLU A 107 -4.05 10.43 17.70
C GLU A 107 -3.97 11.74 16.90
N ARG A 108 -3.05 11.84 15.93
CA ARG A 108 -2.77 13.06 15.15
C ARG A 108 -3.34 13.02 13.74
N GLY A 109 -3.76 11.86 13.25
CA GLY A 109 -4.35 11.72 11.92
C GLY A 109 -4.26 10.31 11.36
N THR A 110 -4.61 10.21 10.08
CA THR A 110 -4.51 9.01 9.25
C THR A 110 -3.30 9.10 8.32
N PRO A 111 -2.77 7.97 7.84
CA PRO A 111 -1.71 7.99 6.84
C PRO A 111 -2.18 8.66 5.55
N GLU A 112 -1.27 9.33 4.84
CA GLU A 112 -1.57 10.01 3.57
C GLU A 112 -0.42 9.97 2.57
N LEU A 113 -0.76 10.04 1.27
CA LEU A 113 0.20 10.09 0.17
C LEU A 113 0.59 11.53 -0.17
N VAL A 114 1.87 11.85 -0.01
CA VAL A 114 2.50 13.11 -0.42
C VAL A 114 3.22 12.90 -1.75
N LYS A 115 2.60 13.37 -2.83
CA LYS A 115 3.13 13.27 -4.19
C LYS A 115 4.44 14.06 -4.34
N SER A 116 5.46 13.46 -4.95
CA SER A 116 6.81 14.02 -5.10
C SER A 116 7.48 14.42 -3.77
N GLY A 117 7.03 13.87 -2.64
CA GLY A 117 7.48 14.29 -1.31
C GLY A 117 8.99 14.18 -1.10
N ALA A 118 9.66 13.20 -1.72
CA ALA A 118 11.11 13.04 -1.58
C ALA A 118 11.90 14.13 -2.34
N ARG A 119 11.32 14.72 -3.39
CA ARG A 119 11.93 15.83 -4.15
C ARG A 119 11.77 17.16 -3.40
N LEU A 120 10.62 17.35 -2.74
CA LEU A 120 10.34 18.54 -1.93
C LEU A 120 11.30 18.63 -0.74
N ARG A 121 11.50 17.53 0.00
CA ARG A 121 12.41 17.50 1.16
C ARG A 121 13.89 17.70 0.80
N ARG A 122 14.31 17.34 -0.42
CA ARG A 122 15.69 17.59 -0.89
C ARG A 122 15.97 19.07 -1.18
N ALA A 123 14.96 19.85 -1.54
CA ALA A 123 15.12 21.30 -1.75
C ALA A 123 15.29 22.07 -0.43
N GLU A 124 14.89 21.46 0.69
CA GLU A 124 14.93 22.07 2.04
C GLU A 124 16.22 21.75 2.81
N VAL A 125 17.06 20.84 2.33
CA VAL A 125 18.39 20.58 2.91
C VAL A 125 19.38 21.53 2.22
N PRO A 126 19.92 22.57 2.90
CA PRO A 126 20.95 23.42 2.31
C PRO A 126 22.14 22.54 1.97
N SER A 127 22.67 22.67 0.75
CA SER A 127 23.96 22.10 0.39
C SER A 127 24.99 22.61 1.40
N GLY A 128 25.41 21.74 2.31
CA GLY A 128 26.45 22.05 3.28
C GLY A 128 27.71 22.49 2.55
N SER A 129 28.14 23.71 2.89
CA SER A 129 29.43 24.33 2.60
C SER A 129 30.61 23.53 3.12
#